data_AF-A0A4Y5YIT1-F1
#
_entry.id   AF-A0A4Y5YIT1-F1
#
_cell.length_a   1.000
_cell.length_b   1.000
_cell.length_c   1.000
_cell.angle_alpha   90.00
_cell.angle_beta   90.00
_cell.angle_gamma   90.00
#
_symmetry.space_group_name_H-M   'P 1'
#
loop_
_entity.id
_entity.type
_entity.pdbx_description
1 polymer ?
#
loop_
_entity_poly.entity_id
_entity_poly.type
_entity_poly.pdbx_seq_one_letter_code
_entity_poly.pdbx_strand_id
1 'polypeptide(L)'
;MSKLKADVSIIYSGIFSQWDTQSDDLPRLLQATVHVPAIIDTEFGFITRIKKAKNQVLSYCIYHPDIPDDNGHIRPPFDGEVYIKENDWRFYLGDCIWGPIYQSLLKYGLF
;
A
#
# COMPACT_ATOMS: atom_id res chain seq x y z
N MET A 1 -10.60 13.97 28.25
CA MET A 1 -9.29 13.72 27.62
C MET A 1 -9.55 13.51 26.14
N SER A 2 -9.30 14.52 25.31
CA SER A 2 -9.43 14.41 23.85
C SER A 2 -8.44 13.36 23.35
N LYS A 3 -8.93 12.26 22.75
CA LYS A 3 -8.08 11.31 22.03
C LYS A 3 -7.24 12.12 21.04
N LEU A 4 -5.92 12.08 21.18
CA LEU A 4 -5.01 12.65 20.19
C LEU A 4 -5.37 12.00 18.85
N LYS A 5 -5.90 12.79 17.90
CA LYS A 5 -6.14 12.30 16.54
C LYS A 5 -4.79 12.10 15.87
N ALA A 6 -4.57 10.91 15.35
CA ALA A 6 -3.46 10.64 14.45
C ALA A 6 -3.56 11.59 13.24
N ASP A 7 -2.42 12.07 12.79
CA ASP A 7 -2.29 12.91 11.60
C ASP A 7 -1.71 12.03 10.50
N VAL A 8 -2.57 11.65 9.54
CA VAL A 8 -2.25 10.70 8.47
C VAL A 8 -2.29 11.44 7.14
N SER A 9 -1.20 11.34 6.37
CA SER A 9 -1.09 11.96 5.05
C SER A 9 -0.43 11.00 4.06
N ILE A 10 -0.92 10.97 2.82
CA ILE A 10 -0.22 10.30 1.72
C ILE A 10 0.82 11.28 1.17
N ILE A 11 2.09 10.89 1.14
CA ILE A 11 3.18 11.73 0.63
C ILE A 11 3.57 11.37 -0.81
N TYR A 12 3.45 10.11 -1.18
CA TYR A 12 3.74 9.63 -2.54
C TYR A 12 2.72 8.57 -2.94
N SER A 13 2.33 8.54 -4.21
CA SER A 13 1.45 7.54 -4.80
C SER A 13 1.87 7.27 -6.23
N GLY A 14 1.92 6.00 -6.63
CA GLY A 14 2.25 5.60 -8.00
C GLY A 14 3.08 4.35 -8.06
N ILE A 15 4.00 4.31 -9.03
CA ILE A 15 4.87 3.17 -9.31
C ILE A 15 6.18 3.35 -8.55
N PHE A 16 6.63 2.30 -7.88
CA PHE A 16 7.79 2.29 -7.01
C PHE A 16 8.88 1.35 -7.52
N SER A 17 10.10 1.53 -7.02
CA SER A 17 11.17 0.57 -7.19
C SER A 17 10.82 -0.73 -6.49
N GLN A 18 11.38 -1.84 -6.96
CA GLN A 18 11.20 -3.13 -6.31
C GLN A 18 11.54 -3.09 -4.82
N TRP A 19 10.76 -3.81 -4.04
CA TRP A 19 10.93 -3.98 -2.62
C TRP A 19 12.19 -4.79 -2.34
N ASP A 20 13.13 -4.18 -1.63
CA ASP A 20 14.35 -4.83 -1.21
C ASP A 20 14.19 -5.41 0.20
N THR A 21 13.95 -6.72 0.29
CA THR A 21 13.84 -7.42 1.58
C THR A 21 15.11 -7.37 2.44
N GLN A 22 16.26 -6.97 1.87
CA GLN A 22 17.53 -6.85 2.59
C GLN A 22 17.78 -5.42 3.11
N SER A 23 16.92 -4.46 2.78
CA SER A 23 17.03 -3.08 3.21
C SER A 23 15.85 -2.66 4.08
N ASP A 24 16.13 -1.79 5.07
CA ASP A 24 15.10 -1.11 5.86
C ASP A 24 14.56 0.15 5.14
N ASP A 25 15.11 0.49 3.97
CA ASP A 25 14.71 1.66 3.20
C ASP A 25 13.33 1.47 2.55
N LEU A 26 12.55 2.56 2.54
CA LEU A 26 11.30 2.59 1.77
C LEU A 26 11.60 2.58 0.27
N PRO A 27 10.74 1.92 -0.54
CA PRO A 27 10.93 1.90 -1.98
C PRO A 27 10.83 3.32 -2.55
N ARG A 28 11.61 3.57 -3.61
CA ARG A 28 11.70 4.88 -4.24
C ARG A 28 10.56 5.05 -5.25
N LEU A 29 9.88 6.19 -5.20
CA LEU A 29 8.90 6.55 -6.23
C LEU A 29 9.61 6.68 -7.60
N LEU A 30 9.18 5.88 -8.58
CA LEU A 30 9.64 5.96 -9.96
C LEU A 30 8.74 6.86 -10.80
N GLN A 31 7.42 6.76 -10.61
CA GLN A 31 6.44 7.56 -11.35
C GLN A 31 5.22 7.87 -10.49
N ALA A 32 4.90 9.15 -10.34
CA ALA A 32 3.64 9.59 -9.73
C ALA A 32 2.48 9.36 -10.73
N THR A 33 1.62 8.39 -10.45
CA THR A 33 0.50 8.02 -11.32
C THR A 33 -0.58 7.29 -10.53
N VAL A 34 -1.80 7.31 -11.05
CA VAL A 34 -2.90 6.42 -10.61
C VAL A 34 -3.22 5.35 -11.66
N HIS A 35 -2.57 5.44 -12.82
CA HIS A 35 -2.65 4.45 -13.89
C HIS A 35 -1.40 3.59 -13.83
N VAL A 36 -1.57 2.33 -13.44
CA VAL A 36 -0.51 1.33 -13.35
C VAL A 36 -0.56 0.47 -14.61
N PRO A 37 0.53 0.34 -15.37
CA PRO A 37 0.56 -0.55 -16.52
C PRO A 37 0.45 -2.00 -16.05
N ALA A 38 -0.28 -2.81 -16.81
CA ALA A 38 -0.46 -4.22 -16.51
C ALA A 38 0.78 -5.04 -16.95
N ILE A 39 1.93 -4.74 -16.34
CA ILE A 39 3.22 -5.38 -16.59
C ILE A 39 3.58 -6.15 -15.33
N ILE A 40 3.84 -7.46 -15.47
CA ILE A 40 4.27 -8.33 -14.36
C ILE A 40 5.47 -7.71 -13.64
N ASP A 41 5.50 -7.86 -12.33
CA ASP A 41 6.54 -7.33 -11.44
C ASP A 41 6.56 -5.80 -11.29
N THR A 42 5.53 -5.09 -11.81
CA THR A 42 5.37 -3.66 -11.52
C THR A 42 4.89 -3.49 -10.08
N GLU A 43 5.70 -2.82 -9.25
CA GLU A 43 5.30 -2.43 -7.90
C GLU A 43 4.62 -1.06 -7.88
N PHE A 44 3.51 -0.99 -7.18
CA PHE A 44 2.70 0.22 -7.10
C PHE A 44 2.02 0.31 -5.73
N GLY A 45 1.69 1.54 -5.33
CA GLY A 45 1.11 1.79 -4.02
C GLY A 45 1.26 3.24 -3.63
N PHE A 46 1.45 3.46 -2.34
CA PHE A 46 1.67 4.78 -1.79
C PHE A 46 2.49 4.73 -0.49
N ILE A 47 3.16 5.84 -0.18
CA ILE A 47 3.83 6.04 1.11
C ILE A 47 2.97 6.99 1.93
N THR A 48 2.61 6.56 3.14
CA THR A 48 1.96 7.40 4.14
C THR A 48 2.97 7.94 5.14
N ARG A 49 2.71 9.13 5.64
CA ARG A 49 3.36 9.71 6.82
C ARG A 49 2.32 9.82 7.92
N ILE A 50 2.59 9.17 9.04
CA ILE A 50 1.71 9.07 10.19
C ILE A 50 2.38 9.75 11.38
N LYS A 51 1.70 10.74 11.95
CA LYS A 51 2.16 11.47 13.13
C LYS A 51 1.19 11.32 14.29
N LYS A 52 1.71 11.51 15.51
CA LYS A 52 0.92 11.50 16.76
C LYS A 52 0.20 10.16 17.03
N ALA A 53 0.77 9.07 16.52
CA ALA A 53 0.19 7.73 16.62
C ALA A 53 1.15 6.68 17.19
N LYS A 54 2.27 7.10 17.80
CA LYS A 54 3.22 6.18 18.42
C LYS A 54 2.50 5.29 19.45
N ASN A 55 2.87 4.01 19.46
CA ASN A 55 2.28 2.97 20.31
C ASN A 55 0.81 2.63 20.00
N GLN A 56 0.33 2.97 18.80
CA GLN A 56 -0.98 2.54 18.31
C GLN A 56 -0.79 1.46 17.23
N VAL A 57 -1.85 0.67 17.02
CA VAL A 57 -1.94 -0.28 15.92
C VAL A 57 -2.58 0.42 14.73
N LEU A 58 -1.91 0.39 13.58
CA LEU A 58 -2.46 0.76 12.30
C LEU A 58 -3.07 -0.49 11.67
N SER A 59 -4.37 -0.47 11.41
CA SER A 59 -5.01 -1.43 10.52
C SER A 59 -5.01 -0.85 9.11
N TYR A 60 -4.70 -1.66 8.09
CA TYR A 60 -4.74 -1.26 6.69
C TYR A 60 -5.49 -2.30 5.87
N CYS A 61 -6.04 -1.88 4.74
CA CYS A 61 -6.74 -2.75 3.80
C CYS A 61 -6.48 -2.25 2.37
N ILE A 62 -5.96 -3.13 1.52
CA ILE A 62 -5.83 -2.90 0.09
C ILE A 62 -7.03 -3.58 -0.58
N TYR A 63 -7.88 -2.78 -1.20
CA TYR A 63 -9.00 -3.32 -1.97
C TYR A 63 -8.58 -3.56 -3.41
N HIS A 64 -8.71 -4.80 -3.85
CA HIS A 64 -8.55 -5.18 -5.25
C HIS A 64 -9.94 -5.18 -5.91
N PRO A 65 -10.14 -4.55 -7.08
CA PRO A 65 -11.42 -4.51 -7.76
C PRO A 65 -11.67 -5.85 -8.44
N ASP A 66 -12.22 -6.77 -7.67
CA ASP A 66 -12.87 -8.02 -8.09
C ASP A 66 -12.11 -8.78 -9.18
N ILE A 67 -10.77 -8.76 -9.12
CA ILE A 67 -9.92 -9.43 -10.09
C ILE A 67 -10.05 -10.93 -9.83
N PRO A 68 -10.62 -11.71 -10.76
CA PRO A 68 -10.72 -13.14 -10.62
C PRO A 68 -9.33 -13.77 -10.69
N ASP A 69 -9.07 -14.77 -9.86
CA ASP A 69 -7.94 -15.67 -10.01
C ASP A 69 -8.15 -16.63 -11.21
N ASP A 70 -7.18 -17.52 -11.43
CA ASP A 70 -7.22 -18.53 -12.51
C ASP A 70 -8.45 -19.46 -12.43
N ASN A 71 -9.09 -19.54 -11.26
CA ASN A 71 -10.29 -20.35 -11.01
C ASN A 71 -11.59 -19.52 -11.06
N GLY A 72 -11.51 -18.22 -11.37
CA GLY A 72 -12.65 -17.31 -11.41
C GLY A 72 -13.08 -16.78 -10.04
N HIS A 73 -12.33 -17.05 -8.97
CA HIS A 73 -12.63 -16.55 -7.63
C HIS A 73 -12.08 -15.14 -7.44
N ILE A 74 -12.93 -14.23 -6.97
CA ILE A 74 -12.50 -12.89 -6.56
C ILE A 74 -11.56 -13.01 -5.36
N ARG A 75 -10.37 -12.43 -5.47
CA ARG A 75 -9.43 -12.39 -4.35
C ARG A 75 -9.97 -11.49 -3.24
N PRO A 76 -9.91 -11.92 -1.96
CA PRO A 76 -10.27 -11.05 -0.86
C PRO A 76 -9.33 -9.83 -0.80
N PRO A 77 -9.77 -8.71 -0.22
CA PRO A 77 -8.89 -7.60 0.10
C PRO A 77 -7.68 -8.05 0.92
N PHE A 78 -6.56 -7.36 0.75
CA PHE A 78 -5.37 -7.61 1.57
C PHE A 78 -5.40 -6.69 2.79
N ASP A 79 -5.75 -7.24 3.95
CA ASP A 79 -5.77 -6.53 5.23
C ASP A 79 -4.64 -6.95 6.17
N GLY A 80 -4.26 -6.05 7.06
CA GLY A 80 -3.22 -6.32 8.04
C GLY A 80 -3.14 -5.27 9.13
N GLU A 81 -2.38 -5.61 10.18
CA GLU A 81 -2.13 -4.74 11.32
C GLU A 81 -0.63 -4.54 11.52
N VAL A 82 -0.23 -3.31 11.84
CA VAL A 82 1.17 -2.98 12.10
C VAL A 82 1.29 -2.01 13.27
N TYR A 83 2.28 -2.24 14.13
CA TYR A 83 2.53 -1.42 15.30
C TYR A 83 3.39 -0.19 14.95
N ILE A 84 2.89 1.00 15.29
CA ILE A 84 3.57 2.26 15.01
C ILE A 84 4.67 2.47 16.06
N LYS A 85 5.92 2.29 15.63
CA LYS A 85 7.12 2.38 16.49
C LYS A 85 7.52 3.82 16.84
N GLU A 86 7.19 4.78 15.97
CA GLU A 86 7.70 6.15 16.05
C GLU A 86 6.61 7.22 15.93
N ASN A 87 6.91 8.44 16.39
CA ASN A 87 5.95 9.56 16.36
C ASN A 87 5.82 10.22 14.98
N ASP A 88 6.78 10.01 14.08
CA ASP A 88 6.79 10.49 12.70
C ASP A 88 7.20 9.30 11.83
N TRP A 89 6.22 8.45 11.55
CA TRP A 89 6.46 7.15 10.96
C TRP A 89 6.05 7.18 9.49
N ARG A 90 6.89 6.60 8.63
CA ARG A 90 6.59 6.43 7.21
C ARG A 90 6.36 4.96 6.93
N PHE A 91 5.29 4.67 6.20
CA PHE A 91 4.86 3.33 5.90
C PHE A 91 4.50 3.23 4.42
N TYR A 92 5.09 2.26 3.73
CA TYR A 92 4.73 1.92 2.37
C TYR A 92 3.59 0.90 2.40
N LEU A 93 2.50 1.21 1.71
CA LEU A 93 1.41 0.28 1.45
C LEU A 93 1.28 0.13 -0.07
N GLY A 94 1.54 -1.07 -0.56
CA GLY A 94 1.55 -1.35 -1.99
C GLY A 94 1.34 -2.82 -2.28
N ASP A 95 1.30 -3.12 -3.57
CA ASP A 95 1.21 -4.46 -4.12
C ASP A 95 2.01 -4.50 -5.43
N CYS A 96 2.16 -5.70 -5.99
CA CYS A 96 2.83 -5.97 -7.23
C CYS A 96 1.85 -6.51 -8.26
N ILE A 97 2.10 -6.29 -9.56
CA ILE A 97 1.32 -6.93 -10.62
C ILE A 97 1.79 -8.38 -10.75
N TRP A 98 0.91 -9.29 -10.34
CA TRP A 98 1.14 -10.73 -10.42
C TRP A 98 0.55 -11.32 -11.71
N GLY A 99 1.17 -12.36 -12.24
CA GLY A 99 0.64 -13.11 -13.39
C GLY A 99 -0.47 -14.11 -13.00
N PRO A 100 -1.32 -14.52 -13.96
CA PRO A 100 -1.42 -14.01 -15.33
C PRO A 100 -2.15 -12.65 -15.41
N ILE A 101 -1.74 -11.80 -16.37
CA ILE A 101 -2.27 -10.45 -16.53
C ILE A 101 -3.69 -10.50 -17.10
N TYR A 102 -4.70 -10.71 -16.25
CA TYR A 102 -6.07 -10.32 -16.54
C TYR A 102 -6.24 -8.87 -16.06
N GLN A 103 -6.69 -8.00 -16.97
CA GLN A 103 -6.76 -6.54 -16.80
C GLN A 103 -7.26 -6.12 -15.40
N SER A 104 -6.40 -5.44 -14.64
CA SER A 104 -6.65 -5.12 -13.24
C SER A 104 -6.46 -3.61 -13.02
N LEU A 105 -7.56 -2.85 -12.96
CA LEU A 105 -7.56 -1.40 -12.64
C LEU A 105 -7.73 -1.22 -11.13
N LEU A 106 -6.64 -1.18 -10.35
CA LEU A 106 -6.68 -1.18 -8.87
C LEU A 106 -7.06 0.18 -8.25
N LYS A 107 -7.85 0.17 -7.16
CA LYS A 107 -8.28 1.38 -6.41
C LYS A 107 -7.98 1.22 -4.91
N TYR A 108 -7.17 2.13 -4.37
CA TYR A 108 -6.75 2.12 -2.96
C TYR A 108 -7.66 2.91 -2.02
N GLY A 109 -7.77 2.46 -0.76
CA GLY A 109 -8.39 3.20 0.34
C GLY A 109 -7.66 2.95 1.67
N LEU A 110 -7.62 3.94 2.56
CA LEU A 110 -7.20 3.81 3.96
C LEU A 110 -8.45 3.98 4.83
N PHE A 111 -8.67 3.08 5.78
CA PHE A 111 -9.82 3.09 6.70
C PHE A 111 -9.38 3.35 8.14
#